data_AF-A7F089-F1
#
_entry.id   AF-A7F089-F1
#
_cell.length_a   1.000
_cell.length_b   1.000
_cell.length_c   1.000
_cell.angle_alpha   90.00
_cell.angle_beta   90.00
_cell.angle_gamma   90.00
#
_symmetry.space_group_name_H-M   'P 1'
#
loop_
_entity.id
_entity.type
_entity.pdbx_description
1 polymer ?
#
loop_
_entity_poly.entity_id
_entity_poly.type
_entity_poly.pdbx_seq_one_letter_code
_entity_poly.pdbx_strand_id
1 'polypeptide(L)'
;MFYGPASHTSMAMVPAADALSDILTAQFPDLSRDAPMPLLIRATNSKGKLKRGEKIKLSTVVQPDQLEAFFARYAEICKGGMGALKKRDKKQAKEKLKAKKRKMGTTTVPPGEEKK
;
A
#
# COMPACT_ATOMS: atom_id res chain seq x y z
N MET A 1 10.91 -39.96 -53.08
CA MET A 1 9.89 -38.93 -52.76
C MET A 1 9.65 -38.98 -51.26
N PHE A 2 10.14 -37.97 -50.54
CA PHE A 2 10.03 -37.85 -49.08
C PHE A 2 8.66 -37.27 -48.72
N TYR A 3 7.87 -37.97 -47.91
CA TYR A 3 6.67 -37.41 -47.26
C TYR A 3 7.06 -36.90 -45.88
N GLY A 4 6.98 -35.58 -45.68
CA GLY A 4 7.22 -34.94 -44.39
C GLY A 4 5.98 -35.01 -43.48
N PRO A 5 6.14 -35.17 -42.15
CA PRO A 5 5.04 -35.14 -41.21
C PRO A 5 4.60 -33.69 -40.93
N ALA A 6 3.28 -33.45 -40.99
CA ALA A 6 2.66 -32.19 -40.61
C ALA A 6 2.84 -31.95 -39.11
N SER A 7 3.67 -30.97 -38.76
CA SER A 7 3.76 -30.39 -37.42
C SER A 7 2.49 -29.58 -37.14
N HIS A 8 1.54 -30.18 -36.43
CA HIS A 8 0.44 -29.44 -35.83
C HIS A 8 1.00 -28.67 -34.63
N THR A 9 1.30 -27.39 -34.86
CA THR A 9 1.75 -26.45 -33.84
C THR A 9 0.67 -26.27 -32.79
N SER A 10 1.11 -26.36 -31.55
CA SER A 10 0.43 -26.05 -30.30
C SER A 10 -0.44 -24.79 -30.34
N MET A 11 -1.71 -24.93 -29.97
CA MET A 11 -2.49 -23.86 -29.36
C MET A 11 -2.96 -24.37 -28.01
N ALA A 12 -2.17 -24.09 -26.98
CA ALA A 12 -2.59 -24.21 -25.59
C ALA A 12 -3.66 -23.12 -25.35
N MET A 13 -4.92 -23.52 -25.45
CA MET A 13 -6.06 -22.68 -25.11
C MET A 13 -6.38 -22.84 -23.63
N VAL A 14 -5.96 -21.88 -22.83
CA VAL A 14 -6.38 -21.63 -21.44
C VAL A 14 -6.32 -20.11 -21.23
N PRO A 15 -7.25 -19.44 -20.50
CA PRO A 15 -8.42 -19.94 -19.75
C PRO A 15 -9.74 -19.19 -20.04
N ALA A 16 -10.85 -19.80 -19.57
CA ALA A 16 -12.16 -19.18 -19.40
C ALA A 16 -12.22 -18.11 -18.28
N ALA A 17 -11.10 -17.50 -17.89
CA ALA A 17 -11.05 -16.48 -16.85
C ALA A 17 -11.41 -15.07 -17.36
N ASP A 18 -11.37 -14.86 -18.69
CA ASP A 18 -11.51 -13.52 -19.28
C ASP A 18 -12.97 -13.14 -19.61
N ALA A 19 -13.92 -14.08 -19.51
CA ALA A 19 -15.32 -13.81 -19.87
C ALA A 19 -15.96 -12.72 -18.99
N LEU A 20 -15.58 -12.64 -17.70
CA LEU A 20 -16.08 -11.58 -16.82
C LEU A 20 -15.39 -10.24 -17.10
N SER A 21 -14.10 -10.23 -17.41
CA SER A 21 -13.39 -9.00 -17.80
C SER A 21 -13.86 -8.45 -19.14
N ASP A 22 -14.24 -9.32 -20.08
CA ASP A 22 -14.80 -8.91 -21.38
C ASP A 22 -16.20 -8.31 -21.22
N ILE A 23 -17.05 -8.90 -20.38
CA ILE A 23 -18.36 -8.33 -20.03
C ILE A 23 -18.19 -6.97 -19.33
N LEU A 24 -17.24 -6.87 -18.39
CA LEU A 24 -16.95 -5.61 -17.71
C LEU A 24 -16.35 -4.56 -18.66
N THR A 25 -15.53 -4.97 -19.63
CA THR A 25 -14.96 -4.08 -20.67
C THR A 25 -16.02 -3.60 -21.65
N ALA A 26 -16.99 -4.46 -22.02
CA ALA A 26 -18.10 -4.09 -22.88
C ALA A 26 -19.08 -3.13 -22.19
N GLN A 27 -19.30 -3.29 -20.87
CA GLN A 27 -20.14 -2.38 -20.09
C GLN A 27 -19.42 -1.10 -19.69
N PHE A 28 -18.10 -1.15 -19.54
CA PHE A 28 -17.25 -0.02 -19.16
C PHE A 28 -16.01 0.03 -20.06
N PRO A 29 -16.16 0.51 -21.32
CA PRO A 29 -15.05 0.61 -22.27
C PRO A 29 -13.97 1.62 -21.83
N ASP A 30 -14.25 2.40 -20.79
CA ASP A 30 -13.31 3.31 -20.14
C ASP A 30 -12.38 2.61 -19.15
N LEU A 31 -12.64 1.34 -18.78
CA LEU A 31 -11.78 0.53 -17.89
C LEU A 31 -10.72 -0.27 -18.65
N SER A 32 -10.95 -0.60 -19.93
CA SER A 32 -9.93 -1.14 -20.82
C SER A 32 -8.93 -0.05 -21.19
N ARG A 33 -7.86 0.07 -20.41
CA ARG A 33 -6.84 1.10 -20.59
C ARG A 33 -5.52 0.48 -21.02
N ASP A 34 -5.07 0.88 -22.20
CA ASP A 34 -3.82 0.40 -22.82
C ASP A 34 -2.57 1.11 -22.30
N ALA A 35 -2.73 2.26 -21.62
CA ALA A 35 -1.63 3.11 -21.19
C ALA A 35 -1.64 3.40 -19.68
N PRO A 36 -0.47 3.44 -19.02
CA PRO A 36 -0.36 3.81 -17.62
C PRO A 36 -0.80 5.26 -17.41
N MET A 37 -1.71 5.48 -16.47
CA MET A 37 -2.32 6.79 -16.26
C MET A 37 -1.50 7.70 -15.35
N PRO A 38 -1.54 9.03 -15.61
CA PRO A 38 -0.97 10.00 -14.69
C PRO A 38 -1.80 10.11 -13.40
N LEU A 39 -1.13 10.47 -12.30
CA LEU A 39 -1.76 10.70 -10.99
C LEU A 39 -1.96 12.19 -10.71
N LEU A 40 -3.13 12.56 -10.20
CA LEU A 40 -3.41 13.91 -9.69
C LEU A 40 -3.17 13.97 -8.18
N ILE A 41 -2.16 14.72 -7.77
CA ILE A 41 -1.80 14.91 -6.35
C ILE A 41 -2.25 16.28 -5.90
N ARG A 42 -2.99 16.35 -4.79
CA ARG A 42 -3.49 17.59 -4.20
C ARG A 42 -2.99 17.76 -2.77
N ALA A 43 -2.41 18.91 -2.47
CA ALA A 43 -1.99 19.28 -1.12
C ALA A 43 -2.72 20.56 -0.69
N THR A 44 -3.17 20.61 0.56
CA THR A 44 -3.77 21.83 1.12
C THR A 44 -3.27 22.05 2.54
N ASN A 45 -3.15 23.31 2.96
CA ASN A 45 -2.73 23.68 4.32
C ASN A 45 -3.80 23.42 5.41
N SER A 46 -4.73 22.48 5.17
CA SER A 46 -5.80 22.03 6.06
C SER A 46 -6.61 23.13 6.77
N LYS A 47 -6.65 24.35 6.21
CA LYS A 47 -7.51 25.42 6.72
C LYS A 47 -8.98 24.99 6.56
N GLY A 48 -9.70 25.06 7.68
CA GLY A 48 -11.12 24.71 7.75
C GLY A 48 -12.02 25.71 7.02
N LYS A 49 -13.33 25.44 7.01
CA LYS A 49 -14.33 26.26 6.29
C LYS A 49 -14.34 27.74 6.74
N LEU A 50 -14.05 27.99 8.02
CA LEU A 50 -13.98 29.32 8.63
C LEU A 50 -12.86 30.20 8.07
N LYS A 51 -11.75 29.60 7.61
CA LYS A 51 -10.57 30.32 7.08
C LYS A 51 -10.29 29.93 5.63
N ARG A 52 -11.35 29.88 4.81
CA ARG A 52 -11.25 29.44 3.42
C ARG A 52 -10.43 30.40 2.54
N GLY A 53 -10.42 31.69 2.85
CA GLY A 53 -9.62 32.70 2.14
C GLY A 53 -8.11 32.50 2.29
N GLU A 54 -7.66 31.93 3.42
CA GLU A 54 -6.25 31.59 3.68
C GLU A 54 -5.88 30.17 3.20
N LYS A 55 -6.82 29.45 2.60
CA LYS A 55 -6.60 28.05 2.22
C LYS A 55 -5.76 27.97 0.96
N ILE A 56 -4.50 27.58 1.12
CA ILE A 56 -3.58 27.33 0.01
C ILE A 56 -3.88 25.92 -0.53
N LYS A 57 -4.07 25.81 -1.84
CA LYS A 57 -4.28 24.54 -2.55
C LYS A 57 -3.23 24.42 -3.64
N LEU A 58 -2.50 23.32 -3.61
CA LEU A 58 -1.52 22.95 -4.63
C LEU A 58 -2.03 21.69 -5.33
N SER A 59 -1.90 21.64 -6.65
CA SER A 59 -2.23 20.48 -7.46
C SER A 59 -1.16 20.25 -8.50
N THR A 60 -0.75 19.00 -8.65
CA THR A 60 0.21 18.58 -9.68
C THR A 60 -0.26 17.28 -10.33
N VAL A 61 0.03 17.13 -11.61
CA VAL A 61 -0.19 15.89 -12.37
C VAL A 61 1.17 15.21 -12.53
N VAL A 62 1.28 13.95 -12.13
CA VAL A 62 2.53 13.18 -12.16
C VAL A 62 2.39 12.05 -13.17
N GLN A 63 3.29 12.01 -14.14
CA GLN A 63 3.35 10.93 -15.12
C GLN A 63 3.90 9.65 -14.49
N PRO A 64 3.51 8.46 -14.98
CA PRO A 64 3.97 7.17 -14.43
C PRO A 64 5.50 7.06 -14.38
N ASP A 65 6.20 7.56 -15.41
CA ASP A 65 7.66 7.48 -15.51
C ASP A 65 8.40 8.31 -14.44
N GLN A 66 7.74 9.35 -13.90
CA GLN A 66 8.32 10.26 -12.92
C GLN A 66 7.84 9.99 -11.49
N LEU A 67 7.04 8.94 -11.30
CA LEU A 67 6.35 8.66 -10.05
C LEU A 67 7.34 8.42 -8.90
N GLU A 68 8.36 7.59 -9.17
CA GLU A 68 9.38 7.24 -8.19
C GLU A 68 10.22 8.45 -7.78
N ALA A 69 10.68 9.23 -8.76
CA ALA A 69 11.44 10.45 -8.53
C ALA A 69 10.62 11.52 -7.78
N PHE A 70 9.32 11.62 -8.04
CA PHE A 70 8.42 12.50 -7.30
C PHE A 70 8.33 12.09 -5.82
N PHE A 71 8.05 10.81 -5.54
CA PHE A 71 7.87 10.35 -4.17
C PHE A 71 9.16 10.32 -3.35
N ALA A 72 10.31 10.08 -3.99
CA ALA A 72 11.61 10.20 -3.34
C ALA A 72 11.81 11.61 -2.76
N ARG A 73 11.68 12.65 -3.61
CA ARG A 73 11.80 14.05 -3.20
C ARG A 73 10.72 14.46 -2.20
N TYR A 74 9.48 14.04 -2.43
CA TYR A 74 8.36 14.32 -1.53
C TYR A 74 8.61 13.74 -0.13
N ALA A 75 9.11 12.51 -0.03
CA ALA A 75 9.42 11.87 1.25
C ALA A 75 10.53 12.61 2.02
N GLU A 76 11.57 13.11 1.34
CA GLU A 76 12.62 13.92 1.96
C GLU A 76 12.07 15.22 2.56
N ILE A 77 11.21 15.92 1.82
CA ILE A 77 10.54 17.15 2.28
C ILE A 77 9.66 16.84 3.49
N CYS A 78 8.86 15.76 3.43
CA CYS A 78 8.01 15.36 4.55
C CYS A 78 8.81 14.97 5.79
N LYS A 79 9.94 14.25 5.64
CA LYS A 79 10.83 13.91 6.74
C LYS A 79 11.40 15.17 7.41
N GLY A 80 11.86 16.14 6.63
CA GLY A 80 12.33 17.43 7.14
C GLY A 80 11.24 18.23 7.85
N GLY A 81 10.05 18.31 7.24
CA GLY A 81 8.91 19.07 7.77
C GLY A 81 8.28 18.48 9.04
N MET A 82 8.40 17.18 9.28
CA MET A 82 7.85 16.50 10.46
C MET A 82 8.81 16.43 11.66
N GLY A 83 9.96 17.10 11.59
CA GLY A 83 10.99 17.08 12.65
C GLY A 83 10.54 17.65 14.00
N ALA A 84 9.52 18.52 14.02
CA ALA A 84 9.02 19.16 15.24
C ALA A 84 8.05 18.27 16.07
N LEU A 85 7.73 17.06 15.61
CA LEU A 85 6.83 16.15 16.32
C LEU A 85 7.53 15.52 17.53
N LYS A 86 6.80 15.40 18.66
CA LYS A 86 7.30 14.73 19.87
C LYS A 86 7.73 13.30 19.51
N LYS A 87 8.97 12.95 19.86
CA LYS A 87 9.49 11.58 19.72
C LYS A 87 8.57 10.62 20.48
N ARG A 88 8.15 9.53 19.82
CA ARG A 88 7.31 8.49 20.43
C ARG A 88 8.01 7.94 21.68
N ASP A 89 7.31 7.96 22.81
CA ASP A 89 7.81 7.44 24.09
C ASP A 89 7.91 5.91 24.06
N LYS A 90 9.00 5.39 23.47
CA LYS A 90 9.27 3.94 23.34
C LYS A 90 9.48 3.27 24.70
N LYS A 91 9.94 4.01 25.72
CA LYS A 91 10.14 3.51 27.09
C LYS A 91 8.80 3.20 27.77
N GLN A 92 7.86 4.16 27.74
CA GLN A 92 6.51 3.96 28.29
C GLN A 92 5.74 2.85 27.58
N ALA A 93 5.90 2.70 26.26
CA ALA A 93 5.29 1.60 25.52
C ALA A 93 5.86 0.23 25.93
N LYS A 94 7.19 0.12 26.12
CA LYS A 94 7.84 -1.11 26.59
C LYS A 94 7.49 -1.45 28.03
N GLU A 95 7.40 -0.46 28.91
CA GLU A 95 6.97 -0.64 30.30
C GLU A 95 5.52 -1.10 30.39
N LYS A 96 4.60 -0.51 29.61
CA LYS A 96 3.21 -0.95 29.51
C LYS A 96 3.10 -2.39 29.00
N LEU A 97 3.97 -2.80 28.05
CA LEU A 97 4.02 -4.19 27.57
C LEU A 97 4.53 -5.16 28.64
N LYS A 98 5.61 -4.80 29.35
CA LYS A 98 6.17 -5.61 30.44
C LYS A 98 5.21 -5.70 31.63
N ALA A 99 4.51 -4.63 31.96
CA ALA A 99 3.50 -4.60 33.01
C ALA A 99 2.28 -5.46 32.66
N LYS A 100 1.83 -5.45 31.40
CA LYS A 100 0.79 -6.38 30.92
C LYS A 100 1.25 -7.84 30.95
N LYS A 101 2.49 -8.13 30.55
CA LYS A 101 3.06 -9.49 30.62
C LYS A 101 3.21 -9.99 32.06
N ARG A 102 3.55 -9.10 33.00
CA ARG A 102 3.57 -9.40 34.45
C ARG A 102 2.18 -9.61 35.02
N LYS A 103 1.18 -8.80 34.63
CA LYS A 103 -0.23 -8.99 35.05
C LYS A 103 -0.87 -10.27 34.51
N MET A 104 -0.45 -10.75 33.34
CA MET A 104 -0.96 -12.00 32.76
C MET A 104 -0.14 -13.24 33.19
N GLY A 105 1.01 -13.07 33.84
CA GLY A 105 1.89 -14.16 34.30
C GLY A 105 1.66 -14.61 35.74
N THR A 106 0.60 -14.15 36.41
CA THR A 106 0.28 -14.49 37.81
C THR A 106 -0.97 -15.38 37.91
N THR A 107 -1.25 -16.18 36.88
CA THR A 107 -2.28 -17.23 36.93
C THR A 107 -1.80 -18.50 36.22
N THR A 108 -0.65 -19.03 36.64
CA THR A 108 -0.32 -20.45 36.44
C THR A 108 0.47 -20.95 37.65
N VAL A 109 -0.21 -21.76 38.45
CA VAL A 109 0.26 -22.51 39.62
C VAL A 109 1.53 -23.32 39.29
N PRO A 110 2.57 -23.36 40.17
CA PRO A 110 3.72 -24.22 39.98
C PRO A 110 3.41 -25.68 40.41
N PRO A 111 3.83 -26.72 39.66
CA PRO A 111 3.84 -28.09 40.16
C PRO A 111 5.12 -28.31 40.98
N GLY A 112 4.97 -28.92 42.15
CA GLY A 112 6.08 -29.40 42.97
C GLY A 112 6.64 -30.73 42.45
N GLU A 113 7.95 -30.92 42.57
CA GLU A 113 8.60 -32.22 42.51
C GLU A 113 9.76 -32.27 43.52
N GLU A 114 9.67 -33.23 44.43
CA GLU A 114 10.62 -33.55 45.49
C GLU A 114 11.81 -34.36 44.94
N LYS A 115 13.02 -34.09 45.45
CA LYS A 115 14.10 -35.08 45.52
C LYS A 115 14.74 -35.06 46.91
N LYS A 116 14.45 -36.11 47.68
CA LYS A 116 15.39 -36.79 48.57
C LYS A 116 15.10 -38.28 48.52
#